data_AF-A0A954G9N2-F1
#
_entry.id   AF-A0A954G9N2-F1
#
_cell.length_a   1.000
_cell.length_b   1.000
_cell.length_c   1.000
_cell.angle_alpha   90.00
_cell.angle_beta   90.00
_cell.angle_gamma   90.00
#
_symmetry.space_group_name_H-M   'P 1'
#
loop_
_entity.id
_entity.type
_entity.pdbx_description
1 polymer ?
#
loop_
_entity_poly.entity_id
_entity_poly.type
_entity_poly.pdbx_seq_one_letter_code
_entity_poly.pdbx_strand_id
1 'polypeptide(L)'
;MKRVLMLWRLKQTAVYLSFLILAGMVSLNGSSAAEPENRPEFDAKRAFGYLTKICRLESRVSGSPGMAAQQKLILDHFRELKAKVQFQSFDAPHPITGNPVRMNNMIVSWHPEAKKRILLACHYDTRPFPDRDRNNP
;
A
#
# COMPACT_ATOMS: atom_id res chain seq x y z
N MET A 1 19.52 -69.29 11.68
CA MET A 1 19.90 -67.85 11.64
C MET A 1 19.60 -67.16 10.30
N LYS A 2 19.97 -67.72 9.14
CA LYS A 2 19.76 -67.07 7.82
C LYS A 2 18.28 -66.78 7.45
N ARG A 3 17.34 -67.68 7.77
CA ARG A 3 15.89 -67.51 7.48
C ARG A 3 15.24 -66.36 8.27
N VAL A 4 15.62 -66.18 9.53
CA VAL A 4 15.09 -65.11 10.41
C VAL A 4 15.55 -63.73 9.92
N LEU A 5 16.81 -63.62 9.48
CA LEU A 5 17.36 -62.38 8.90
C LEU A 5 16.69 -62.02 7.57
N MET A 6 16.37 -63.01 6.74
CA MET A 6 15.65 -62.81 5.47
C MET A 6 14.20 -62.33 5.69
N LEU A 7 13.49 -62.93 6.66
CA LEU A 7 12.15 -62.50 7.04
C LEU A 7 12.12 -61.09 7.64
N TRP A 8 13.16 -60.71 8.39
CA TRP A 8 13.29 -59.36 8.94
C TRP A 8 13.56 -58.32 7.85
N ARG A 9 14.43 -58.64 6.88
CA ARG A 9 14.69 -57.78 5.71
C ARG A 9 13.45 -57.61 4.84
N LEU A 10 12.67 -58.68 4.60
CA LEU A 10 11.42 -58.62 3.84
C LEU A 10 10.36 -57.75 4.52
N LYS A 11 10.23 -57.84 5.85
CA LYS A 11 9.34 -56.97 6.62
C LYS A 11 9.78 -55.51 6.59
N GLN A 12 11.09 -55.24 6.70
CA GLN A 12 11.62 -53.88 6.58
C GLN A 12 11.39 -53.30 5.19
N THR A 13 11.66 -54.05 4.11
CA THR A 13 11.42 -53.58 2.75
C THR A 13 9.94 -53.31 2.50
N ALA A 14 9.04 -54.14 3.02
CA ALA A 14 7.60 -53.91 2.93
C ALA A 14 7.16 -52.62 3.66
N VAL A 15 7.74 -52.32 4.82
CA VAL A 15 7.48 -51.07 5.58
C VAL A 15 8.01 -49.84 4.85
N TYR A 16 9.22 -49.91 4.26
CA TYR A 16 9.76 -48.80 3.47
C TYR A 16 8.98 -48.55 2.18
N LEU A 17 8.53 -49.61 1.49
CA LEU A 17 7.66 -49.48 0.31
C LEU A 17 6.30 -48.88 0.67
N SER A 18 5.70 -49.26 1.81
CA SER A 18 4.42 -48.69 2.24
C SER A 18 4.56 -47.22 2.69
N PHE A 19 5.69 -46.83 3.29
CA PHE A 19 6.00 -45.42 3.57
C PHE A 19 6.20 -44.59 2.29
N LEU A 20 6.85 -45.14 1.27
CA LEU A 20 7.05 -44.48 -0.02
C LEU A 20 5.73 -44.28 -0.79
N ILE A 21 4.83 -45.26 -0.74
CA ILE A 21 3.49 -45.16 -1.35
C ILE A 21 2.65 -44.12 -0.62
N LEU A 22 2.69 -44.08 0.72
CA LEU A 22 1.94 -43.11 1.52
C LEU A 22 2.46 -41.68 1.33
N ALA A 23 3.77 -41.48 1.21
CA ALA A 23 4.37 -40.17 0.91
C ALA A 23 4.05 -39.68 -0.51
N GLY A 24 3.93 -40.61 -1.48
CA GLY A 24 3.56 -40.30 -2.87
C GLY A 24 2.11 -39.84 -3.03
N MET A 25 1.16 -40.40 -2.28
CA MET A 25 -0.27 -40.06 -2.39
C MET A 25 -0.64 -38.71 -1.77
N VAL A 26 0.16 -38.17 -0.85
CA VAL A 26 -0.06 -36.83 -0.25
C VAL A 26 0.25 -35.69 -1.24
N SER A 27 0.99 -35.95 -2.32
CA SER A 27 1.48 -34.90 -3.24
C SER A 27 0.56 -34.60 -4.45
N LEU A 28 -0.65 -35.16 -4.55
CA LEU A 28 -1.51 -34.99 -5.73
C LEU A 28 -2.80 -34.18 -5.53
N ASN A 29 -3.08 -33.67 -4.33
CA ASN A 29 -4.22 -32.78 -4.09
C ASN A 29 -3.82 -31.30 -4.08
N GLY A 30 -3.07 -30.88 -5.09
CA GLY A 30 -2.85 -29.48 -5.42
C GLY A 30 -4.02 -28.90 -6.22
N SER A 31 -5.25 -29.08 -5.78
CA SER A 31 -6.36 -28.27 -6.31
C SER A 31 -6.27 -26.92 -5.61
N SER A 32 -5.56 -25.98 -6.24
CA SER A 32 -5.62 -24.57 -5.86
C SER A 32 -7.03 -24.08 -6.22
N ALA A 33 -8.00 -24.36 -5.36
CA ALA A 33 -9.25 -23.62 -5.36
C ALA A 33 -8.86 -22.14 -5.29
N ALA A 34 -9.22 -21.37 -6.33
CA ALA A 34 -8.99 -19.94 -6.33
C ALA A 34 -9.71 -19.36 -5.10
N GLU A 35 -8.93 -18.89 -4.13
CA GLU A 35 -9.43 -18.11 -3.00
C GLU A 35 -10.35 -17.02 -3.57
N PRO A 36 -11.57 -16.85 -3.01
CA PRO A 36 -12.48 -15.84 -3.49
C PRO A 36 -11.76 -14.49 -3.45
N GLU A 37 -11.66 -13.87 -4.62
CA GLU A 37 -10.92 -12.66 -4.82
C GLU A 37 -11.69 -11.50 -4.17
N ASN A 38 -11.50 -11.37 -2.86
CA ASN A 38 -12.08 -10.31 -2.03
C ASN A 38 -11.34 -9.00 -2.30
N ARG A 39 -11.47 -8.50 -3.53
CA ARG A 39 -10.97 -7.19 -3.94
C ARG A 39 -11.96 -6.13 -3.45
N PRO A 40 -11.52 -5.11 -2.69
CA PRO A 40 -12.39 -4.01 -2.32
C PRO A 40 -12.88 -3.28 -3.58
N GLU A 41 -14.18 -3.07 -3.67
CA GLU A 41 -14.76 -2.28 -4.77
C GLU A 41 -14.44 -0.79 -4.61
N PHE A 42 -14.22 -0.11 -5.73
CA PHE A 42 -13.99 1.32 -5.76
C PHE A 42 -15.32 2.09 -5.65
N ASP A 43 -15.47 2.88 -4.59
CA ASP A 43 -16.62 3.77 -4.40
C ASP A 43 -16.33 5.16 -5.02
N ALA A 44 -16.85 5.38 -6.23
CA ALA A 44 -16.71 6.63 -6.96
C ALA A 44 -17.37 7.82 -6.27
N LYS A 45 -18.51 7.61 -5.60
CA LYS A 45 -19.25 8.67 -4.88
C LYS A 45 -18.44 9.17 -3.69
N ARG A 46 -17.83 8.23 -2.95
CA ARG A 46 -16.93 8.55 -1.84
C ARG A 46 -15.68 9.28 -2.32
N ALA A 47 -15.04 8.81 -3.41
CA ALA A 47 -13.87 9.47 -3.99
C ALA A 47 -14.18 10.92 -4.43
N PHE A 48 -15.29 11.15 -5.12
CA PHE A 48 -15.73 12.50 -5.50
C PHE A 48 -16.07 13.36 -4.28
N GLY A 49 -16.61 12.75 -3.22
CA GLY A 49 -16.81 13.40 -1.94
C GLY A 49 -15.51 13.91 -1.30
N TYR A 50 -14.41 13.15 -1.39
CA TYR A 50 -13.09 13.60 -0.94
C TYR A 50 -12.58 14.79 -1.75
N LEU A 51 -12.68 14.71 -3.07
CA LEU A 51 -12.33 15.82 -3.96
C LEU A 51 -13.10 17.09 -3.58
N THR A 52 -14.41 16.99 -3.41
CA THR A 52 -15.28 18.11 -3.04
C THR A 52 -14.87 18.73 -1.71
N LYS A 53 -14.52 17.93 -0.70
CA LYS A 53 -14.04 18.42 0.59
C LYS A 53 -12.73 19.20 0.46
N ILE A 54 -11.78 18.72 -0.35
CA ILE A 54 -10.49 19.39 -0.59
C ILE A 54 -10.69 20.68 -1.41
N CYS A 55 -11.57 20.67 -2.41
CA CYS A 55 -11.86 21.85 -3.24
C CYS A 55 -12.55 22.96 -2.44
N ARG A 56 -13.33 22.61 -1.41
CA ARG A 56 -13.95 23.58 -0.48
C ARG A 56 -12.95 24.24 0.47
N LEU A 57 -11.72 23.72 0.55
CA LEU A 57 -10.64 24.46 1.17
C LEU A 57 -10.26 25.63 0.26
N GLU A 58 -9.81 26.73 0.87
CA GLU A 58 -9.16 27.84 0.17
C GLU A 58 -7.96 27.36 -0.66
N SER A 59 -7.33 28.24 -1.44
CA SER A 59 -6.15 27.89 -2.23
C SER A 59 -5.07 27.19 -1.40
N ARG A 60 -4.55 26.07 -1.91
CA ARG A 60 -3.58 25.17 -1.25
C ARG A 60 -2.20 25.34 -1.85
N VAL A 61 -1.82 26.59 -2.09
CA VAL A 61 -0.43 26.95 -2.39
C VAL A 61 0.41 26.53 -1.18
N SER A 62 1.60 25.98 -1.42
CA SER A 62 2.50 25.60 -0.34
C SER A 62 2.77 26.77 0.62
N GLY A 63 2.72 26.50 1.93
CA GLY A 63 2.83 27.52 2.97
C GLY A 63 1.54 28.29 3.30
N SER A 64 0.45 28.10 2.55
CA SER A 64 -0.83 28.77 2.84
C SER A 64 -1.61 28.12 3.99
N PRO A 65 -2.59 28.84 4.60
CA PRO A 65 -3.54 28.24 5.53
C PRO A 65 -4.35 27.09 4.92
N GLY A 66 -4.70 27.19 3.63
CA GLY A 66 -5.42 26.14 2.90
C GLY A 66 -4.61 24.85 2.80
N MET A 67 -3.30 24.96 2.54
CA MET A 67 -2.38 23.81 2.54
C MET A 67 -2.28 23.18 3.94
N ALA A 68 -2.17 23.98 5.01
CA ALA A 68 -2.14 23.46 6.38
C ALA A 68 -3.45 22.72 6.75
N ALA A 69 -4.60 23.28 6.38
CA ALA A 69 -5.90 22.63 6.57
C ALA A 69 -6.00 21.31 5.79
N GLN A 70 -5.53 21.28 4.54
CA GLN A 70 -5.49 20.06 3.74
C GLN A 70 -4.57 18.99 4.34
N GLN A 71 -3.37 19.37 4.79
CA GLN A 71 -2.44 18.43 5.43
C GLN A 71 -3.06 17.80 6.69
N LYS A 72 -3.78 18.59 7.50
CA LYS A 72 -4.52 18.07 8.66
C LYS A 72 -5.61 17.08 8.23
N LEU A 73 -6.41 17.42 7.23
CA LEU A 73 -7.48 16.54 6.73
C LEU A 73 -6.93 15.20 6.24
N ILE A 74 -5.86 15.22 5.44
CA ILE A 74 -5.23 14.01 4.91
C ILE A 74 -4.59 13.17 6.05
N LEU A 75 -3.91 13.83 6.99
CA LEU A 75 -3.30 13.18 8.15
C LEU A 75 -4.35 12.45 9.00
N ASP A 76 -5.45 13.12 9.33
CA ASP A 76 -6.52 12.55 10.14
C ASP A 76 -7.17 11.36 9.42
N HIS A 77 -7.47 11.51 8.12
CA HIS A 77 -8.04 10.44 7.29
C HIS A 77 -7.18 9.17 7.31
N PHE A 78 -5.88 9.29 7.04
CA PHE A 78 -5.01 8.10 6.97
C PHE A 78 -4.66 7.54 8.35
N ARG A 79 -4.70 8.34 9.42
CA ARG A 79 -4.60 7.84 10.81
C ARG A 79 -5.80 7.00 11.20
N GLU A 80 -7.01 7.42 10.83
CA GLU A 80 -8.23 6.63 11.04
C GLU A 80 -8.13 5.27 10.33
N LEU A 81 -7.54 5.24 9.13
CA LEU A 81 -7.23 4.04 8.36
C LEU A 81 -5.98 3.27 8.83
N LYS A 82 -5.45 3.60 10.02
CA LYS A 82 -4.30 2.92 10.65
C LYS A 82 -3.01 2.94 9.84
N ALA A 83 -2.85 3.90 8.92
CA ALA A 83 -1.61 4.09 8.21
C ALA A 83 -0.55 4.78 9.08
N LYS A 84 0.73 4.48 8.84
CA LYS A 84 1.84 5.29 9.34
C LYS A 84 2.02 6.48 8.41
N VAL A 85 1.83 7.69 8.94
CA VAL A 85 2.00 8.95 8.18
C VAL A 85 3.26 9.66 8.65
N GLN A 86 4.14 10.02 7.73
CA GLN A 86 5.36 10.78 7.99
C GLN A 86 5.43 12.01 7.08
N PHE A 87 5.89 13.11 7.64
CA PHE A 87 6.22 14.31 6.87
C PHE A 87 7.71 14.28 6.53
N GLN A 88 8.02 14.45 5.26
CA GLN A 88 9.36 14.81 4.80
C GLN A 88 9.33 16.31 4.49
N SER A 89 9.80 17.09 5.45
CA SER A 89 9.84 18.56 5.37
C SER A 89 11.11 19.05 4.67
N PHE A 90 10.96 20.08 3.84
CA PHE A 90 12.07 20.77 3.19
C PHE A 90 11.67 22.21 2.89
N ASP A 91 12.65 23.09 2.66
CA ASP A 91 12.40 24.46 2.24
C ASP A 91 12.68 24.60 0.75
N ALA A 92 11.80 25.31 0.03
CA ALA A 92 11.95 25.63 -1.38
C ALA A 92 11.64 27.11 -1.61
N PRO A 93 12.28 27.78 -2.59
CA PRO A 93 11.97 29.18 -2.87
C PRO A 93 10.55 29.33 -3.41
N HIS A 94 9.81 30.31 -2.89
CA HIS A 94 8.49 30.67 -3.42
C HIS A 94 8.64 31.08 -4.90
N PRO A 95 7.81 30.58 -5.82
CA PRO A 95 7.93 30.89 -7.27
C PRO A 95 7.71 32.36 -7.65
N ILE A 96 7.40 33.23 -6.68
CA ILE A 96 7.08 34.66 -6.90
C ILE A 96 8.07 35.51 -6.12
N THR A 97 8.08 35.34 -4.80
CA THR A 97 8.84 36.20 -3.90
C THR A 97 10.28 35.73 -3.71
N GLY A 98 10.63 34.51 -4.15
CA GLY A 98 11.94 33.88 -3.88
C GLY A 98 12.16 33.46 -2.42
N ASN A 99 11.40 34.03 -1.48
CA ASN A 99 11.46 33.68 -0.06
C ASN A 99 11.29 32.18 0.19
N PRO A 100 12.02 31.59 1.16
CA PRO A 100 11.85 30.19 1.52
C PRO A 100 10.42 29.88 1.98
N VAL A 101 9.86 28.79 1.46
CA VAL A 101 8.57 28.23 1.85
C VAL A 101 8.80 26.82 2.37
N ARG A 102 8.28 26.55 3.57
CA ARG A 102 8.26 25.20 4.14
C ARG A 102 7.29 24.33 3.36
N MET A 103 7.83 23.33 2.67
CA MET A 103 7.08 22.29 1.96
C MET A 103 7.11 20.99 2.76
N ASN A 104 6.12 20.13 2.51
CA ASN A 104 6.08 18.79 3.06
C ASN A 104 5.68 17.79 1.99
N ASN A 105 6.45 16.72 1.81
CA ASN A 105 5.91 15.50 1.24
C ASN A 105 5.23 14.69 2.35
N MET A 106 4.03 14.18 2.12
CA MET A 106 3.34 13.30 3.06
C MET A 106 3.48 11.85 2.59
N ILE A 107 4.22 11.06 3.36
CA ILE A 107 4.47 9.65 3.08
C ILE A 107 3.54 8.82 3.94
N VAL A 108 2.59 8.15 3.31
CA VAL A 108 1.58 7.29 3.95
C VAL A 108 1.95 5.83 3.67
N SER A 109 2.08 5.02 4.72
CA SER A 109 2.55 3.64 4.60
C SER A 109 1.72 2.67 5.44
N TRP A 110 1.32 1.57 4.79
CA TRP A 110 0.91 0.33 5.47
C TRP A 110 2.03 -0.71 5.35
N HIS A 111 2.15 -1.58 6.34
CA HIS A 111 3.18 -2.65 6.39
C HIS A 111 4.62 -2.17 6.09
N PRO A 112 5.15 -1.12 6.75
CA PRO A 112 6.41 -0.46 6.38
C PRO A 112 7.64 -1.40 6.30
N GLU A 113 7.61 -2.53 7.01
CA GLU A 113 8.63 -3.58 7.02
C GLU A 113 8.64 -4.47 5.76
N ALA A 114 7.59 -4.44 4.94
CA ALA A 114 7.50 -5.24 3.73
C ALA A 114 8.53 -4.80 2.68
N LYS A 115 9.32 -5.76 2.18
CA LYS A 115 10.40 -5.54 1.19
C LYS A 115 9.88 -5.28 -0.23
N LYS A 116 8.74 -5.86 -0.60
CA LYS A 116 8.05 -5.62 -1.88
C LYS A 116 6.88 -4.69 -1.62
N ARG A 117 6.82 -3.57 -2.34
CA ARG A 117 5.85 -2.49 -2.10
C ARG A 117 5.32 -1.94 -3.41
N ILE A 118 4.12 -1.39 -3.36
CA ILE A 118 3.52 -0.60 -4.43
C ILE A 118 3.55 0.87 -3.99
N LEU A 119 4.00 1.75 -4.88
CA LEU A 119 3.95 3.19 -4.66
C LEU A 119 2.77 3.77 -5.44
N LEU A 120 1.89 4.47 -4.73
CA LEU A 120 0.88 5.35 -5.32
C LEU A 120 1.24 6.78 -4.93
N ALA A 121 1.25 7.69 -5.91
CA ALA A 121 1.67 9.06 -5.70
C ALA A 121 0.76 10.04 -6.46
N CYS A 122 0.55 11.21 -5.85
CA CYS A 122 -0.07 12.36 -6.47
C CYS A 122 0.54 13.64 -5.87
N HIS A 123 0.46 14.74 -6.61
CA HIS A 123 0.66 16.06 -6.01
C HIS A 123 -0.64 16.48 -5.32
N TYR A 124 -0.55 17.36 -4.33
CA TYR A 124 -1.70 17.76 -3.52
C TYR A 124 -1.74 19.27 -3.22
N ASP A 125 -0.76 20.01 -3.71
CA ASP A 125 -0.73 21.46 -3.77
C ASP A 125 -1.48 22.00 -4.98
N THR A 126 -1.85 23.27 -4.92
CA THR A 126 -2.39 24.02 -6.06
C THR A 126 -1.43 25.09 -6.52
N ARG A 127 -1.42 25.35 -7.83
CA ARG A 127 -0.68 26.49 -8.39
C ARG A 127 -1.16 27.81 -7.77
N PRO A 128 -0.25 28.79 -7.59
CA PRO A 128 -0.60 30.11 -7.09
C PRO A 128 -1.41 30.94 -8.09
N PHE A 129 -1.21 30.69 -9.39
CA PHE A 129 -1.86 31.44 -10.45
C PHE A 129 -2.52 30.53 -11.49
N PRO A 130 -3.64 30.97 -12.08
CA PRO A 130 -4.20 30.33 -13.24
C PRO A 130 -3.54 30.93 -14.50
N ASP A 131 -2.36 30.43 -14.87
CA ASP A 131 -1.49 30.95 -15.97
C ASP A 131 -2.18 31.17 -17.35
N ARG A 132 -3.44 30.75 -17.52
CA ARG A 132 -4.25 30.87 -18.74
C ARG A 132 -5.53 31.69 -18.56
N ASP A 133 -5.78 32.29 -17.39
CA ASP A 133 -6.88 33.22 -17.19
C ASP A 133 -6.57 34.54 -17.92
N ARG A 134 -7.49 35.01 -18.75
CA ARG A 134 -7.30 36.24 -19.54
C ARG A 134 -7.44 37.51 -18.71
N ASN A 135 -8.17 37.44 -17.59
CA ASN A 135 -8.52 38.59 -16.76
C ASN A 135 -7.70 38.65 -15.49
N ASN A 136 -7.30 37.48 -14.95
CA ASN A 136 -6.49 37.37 -13.74
C ASN A 136 -5.39 36.32 -13.89
N PRO A 137 -4.44 36.52 -14.83
CA PRO A 137 -3.35 35.59 -15.12
C PRO A 137 -2.39 35.38 -13.94
#